data_AF-A0A086D8J3-F1
#
_entry.id   AF-A0A086D8J3-F1
#
_cell.length_a   1.000
_cell.length_b   1.000
_cell.length_c   1.000
_cell.angle_alpha   90.00
_cell.angle_beta   90.00
_cell.angle_gamma   90.00
#
_symmetry.space_group_name_H-M   'P 1'
#
loop_
_entity.id
_entity.type
_entity.pdbx_description
1 polymer ?
#
loop_
_entity_poly.entity_id
_entity_poly.type
_entity_poly.pdbx_seq_one_letter_code
_entity_poly.pdbx_strand_id
1 'polypeptide(L)'
;MFTPMAAAERRRTRQLLLAMITRLHFYVGLFVGPFLLIAALSGIAYALTPQLEQWVYHDALTTQSKGEAQPLARQIAAAQAAAGISQAPAAVRPAPAAGQTTRVMFDDPSVGEFQHRALFIDPVTLAVRGDLPVYGTSGVLPLRTTIDQFHRSLLLGEPGRVYSELAASWLRPLALGGGELW
;
A
#
# COMPACT_ATOMS: atom_id res chain seq x y z
N MET A 1 -33.04 55.73 13.11
CA MET A 1 -32.96 55.04 14.41
C MET A 1 -33.40 53.59 14.24
N PHE A 2 -32.61 52.76 13.54
CA PHE A 2 -32.89 51.33 13.30
C PHE A 2 -31.55 50.61 13.12
N THR A 3 -30.91 50.18 14.21
CA THR A 3 -29.61 49.46 14.11
C THR A 3 -29.18 48.57 15.29
N PRO A 4 -29.76 48.56 16.51
CA PRO A 4 -29.28 47.68 17.59
C PRO A 4 -29.82 46.23 17.49
N MET A 5 -31.08 46.02 17.08
CA MET A 5 -31.66 44.67 16.97
C MET A 5 -30.98 43.81 15.91
N ALA A 6 -30.71 44.36 14.71
CA ALA A 6 -30.03 43.63 13.64
C ALA A 6 -28.57 43.24 13.98
N ALA A 7 -27.91 43.99 14.87
CA ALA A 7 -26.58 43.65 15.38
C ALA A 7 -26.64 42.52 16.43
N ALA A 8 -27.65 42.53 17.30
CA ALA A 8 -27.89 41.48 18.30
C ALA A 8 -28.28 40.14 17.66
N GLU A 9 -29.14 40.16 16.64
CA GLU A 9 -29.49 38.97 15.85
C GLU A 9 -28.27 38.38 15.14
N ARG A 10 -27.45 39.22 14.49
CA ARG A 10 -26.20 38.76 13.87
C ARG A 10 -25.23 38.13 14.87
N ARG A 11 -25.09 38.71 16.07
CA ARG A 11 -24.25 38.15 17.14
C ARG A 11 -24.78 36.81 17.63
N ARG A 12 -26.11 36.68 17.82
CA ARG A 12 -26.76 35.43 18.24
C ARG A 12 -26.62 34.33 17.18
N THR A 13 -26.87 34.64 15.91
CA THR A 13 -26.68 33.70 14.79
C THR A 13 -25.23 33.25 14.70
N ARG A 14 -24.26 34.17 14.84
CA ARG A 14 -22.83 33.82 14.87
C ARG A 14 -22.48 32.89 16.04
N GLN A 15 -23.00 33.14 17.23
CA GLN A 15 -22.78 32.28 18.40
C GLN A 15 -23.36 30.87 18.21
N LEU A 16 -24.57 30.77 17.64
CA LEU A 16 -25.20 29.48 17.33
C LEU A 16 -24.42 28.72 16.25
N LEU A 17 -23.97 29.41 15.20
CA LEU A 17 -23.12 28.83 14.15
C LEU A 17 -21.79 28.33 14.72
N LEU A 18 -21.11 29.12 15.55
CA LEU A 18 -19.88 28.70 16.22
C LEU A 18 -20.13 27.46 17.08
N ALA A 19 -21.18 27.45 17.91
CA ALA A 19 -21.50 26.29 18.73
C ALA A 19 -21.81 25.03 17.90
N MET A 20 -22.48 25.19 16.74
CA MET A 20 -22.72 24.10 15.79
C MET A 20 -21.42 23.59 15.17
N ILE A 21 -20.56 24.49 14.68
CA ILE A 21 -19.27 24.16 14.07
C ILE A 21 -18.36 23.46 15.09
N THR A 22 -18.30 23.93 16.34
CA THR A 22 -17.54 23.29 17.41
C THR A 22 -18.01 21.87 17.68
N ARG A 23 -19.33 21.65 17.79
CA ARG A 23 -19.89 20.30 18.00
C ARG A 23 -19.59 19.39 16.81
N LEU A 24 -19.79 19.88 15.59
CA LEU A 24 -19.50 19.13 14.37
C LEU A 24 -18.01 18.75 14.30
N HIS A 25 -17.12 19.71 14.48
CA HIS A 25 -15.67 19.49 14.47
C HIS A 25 -15.26 18.46 15.53
N PHE A 26 -15.81 18.54 16.75
CA PHE A 26 -15.54 17.59 17.82
C PHE A 26 -15.98 16.15 17.47
N TYR A 27 -17.22 15.96 17.01
CA TYR A 27 -17.72 14.62 16.70
C TYR A 27 -17.03 14.01 15.48
N VAL A 28 -16.77 14.82 14.45
CA VAL A 28 -16.00 14.35 13.29
C VAL A 28 -14.57 14.02 13.73
N GLY A 29 -13.93 14.85 14.56
CA GLY A 29 -12.59 14.58 15.09
C GLY A 29 -12.53 13.30 15.91
N LEU A 30 -13.53 13.03 16.76
CA LEU A 30 -13.61 11.81 17.55
C LEU A 30 -13.77 10.55 16.67
N PHE A 31 -14.53 10.65 15.58
CA PHE A 31 -14.81 9.53 14.68
C PHE A 31 -13.67 9.27 13.67
N VAL A 32 -13.11 10.34 13.11
CA VAL A 32 -12.09 10.29 12.05
C VAL A 32 -10.67 10.24 12.63
N GLY A 33 -10.44 10.83 13.82
CA GLY A 33 -9.13 10.92 14.46
C GLY A 33 -8.42 9.58 14.68
N PRO A 34 -9.06 8.55 15.26
CA PRO A 34 -8.46 7.22 15.40
C PRO A 34 -8.04 6.61 14.06
N PHE A 35 -8.86 6.81 13.01
CA PHE A 35 -8.51 6.36 11.67
C PHE A 35 -7.31 7.12 11.11
N LEU A 36 -7.23 8.45 11.28
CA LEU A 36 -6.07 9.22 10.81
C LEU A 36 -4.77 8.78 11.50
N LEU A 37 -4.83 8.43 12.78
CA LEU A 37 -3.68 7.86 13.48
C LEU A 37 -3.24 6.54 12.84
N ILE A 38 -4.17 5.62 12.60
CA ILE A 38 -3.88 4.33 11.96
C ILE A 38 -3.37 4.53 10.53
N ALA A 39 -3.99 5.42 9.76
CA ALA A 39 -3.59 5.77 8.39
C ALA A 39 -2.18 6.37 8.36
N ALA A 40 -1.85 7.27 9.30
CA ALA A 40 -0.52 7.84 9.40
C ALA A 40 0.54 6.78 9.75
N LEU A 41 0.26 5.92 10.74
CA LEU A 41 1.17 4.84 11.15
C LEU A 41 1.39 3.82 10.02
N SER A 42 0.32 3.43 9.33
CA SER A 42 0.41 2.53 8.18
C SER A 42 1.08 3.18 6.96
N GLY A 43 0.94 4.49 6.77
CA GLY A 43 1.68 5.26 5.76
C GLY A 43 3.18 5.30 6.05
N ILE A 44 3.58 5.48 7.31
CA ILE A 44 4.97 5.37 7.74
C ILE A 44 5.49 3.94 7.50
N ALA A 45 4.72 2.93 7.91
CA ALA A 45 5.08 1.53 7.65
C ALA A 45 5.26 1.27 6.15
N TYR A 46 4.35 1.79 5.31
CA TYR A 46 4.45 1.69 3.84
C TYR A 46 5.74 2.33 3.32
N ALA A 47 6.11 3.52 3.80
CA ALA A 47 7.34 4.19 3.38
C ALA A 47 8.61 3.40 3.75
N LEU A 48 8.56 2.60 4.83
CA LEU A 48 9.66 1.75 5.29
C LEU A 48 9.69 0.37 4.61
N THR A 49 8.70 0.03 3.79
CA THR A 49 8.63 -1.28 3.14
C THR A 49 9.86 -1.62 2.30
N PRO A 50 10.52 -0.70 1.55
CA PRO A 50 11.69 -1.09 0.77
C PRO A 50 12.81 -1.71 1.61
N GLN A 51 13.06 -1.16 2.81
CA GLN A 51 14.07 -1.66 3.74
C GLN A 51 13.60 -2.93 4.44
N LEU A 52 12.35 -2.96 4.88
CA LEU A 52 11.78 -4.13 5.55
C LEU A 52 11.73 -5.34 4.62
N GLU A 53 11.35 -5.15 3.36
CA GLU A 53 11.25 -6.24 2.38
C GLU A 53 12.62 -6.79 1.98
N GLN A 54 13.64 -5.94 1.89
CA GLN A 54 15.02 -6.41 1.68
C GLN A 54 15.48 -7.33 2.80
N TRP A 55 15.04 -7.07 4.03
CA TRP A 55 15.38 -7.90 5.18
C TRP A 55 14.51 -9.16 5.25
N VAL A 56 13.18 -9.02 5.19
CA VAL A 56 12.22 -10.14 5.29
C VAL A 56 12.38 -11.14 4.14
N TYR A 57 12.60 -10.64 2.92
CA TYR A 57 12.73 -11.47 1.73
C TYR A 57 14.18 -11.56 1.24
N HIS A 58 15.15 -11.36 2.14
CA HIS A 58 16.57 -11.40 1.80
C HIS A 58 16.93 -12.64 1.00
N ASP A 59 16.53 -13.82 1.47
CA ASP A 59 16.90 -15.09 0.84
C ASP A 59 16.33 -15.29 -0.57
N ALA A 60 15.15 -14.68 -0.82
CA ALA A 60 14.51 -14.69 -2.14
C ALA A 60 15.12 -13.62 -3.06
N LEU A 61 15.53 -12.47 -2.54
CA LEU A 61 16.01 -11.34 -3.33
C LEU A 61 17.51 -11.41 -3.64
N THR A 62 18.28 -12.12 -2.81
CA THR A 62 19.74 -12.17 -2.91
C THR A 62 20.26 -13.60 -3.01
N THR A 63 21.49 -13.70 -3.53
CA THR A 63 22.26 -14.94 -3.59
C THR A 63 23.73 -14.65 -3.32
N GLN A 64 24.43 -15.63 -2.74
CA GLN A 64 25.87 -15.58 -2.53
C GLN A 64 26.65 -16.29 -3.65
N SER A 65 25.96 -16.82 -4.66
CA SER A 65 26.58 -17.49 -5.79
C SER A 65 27.52 -16.57 -6.55
N LYS A 66 28.69 -17.11 -6.91
CA LYS A 66 29.73 -16.41 -7.67
C LYS A 66 29.89 -17.09 -9.02
N GLY A 67 29.95 -16.30 -10.08
CA GLY A 67 30.11 -16.80 -11.44
C GLY A 67 29.41 -15.91 -12.46
N GLU A 68 29.49 -16.31 -13.72
CA GLU A 68 28.75 -15.67 -14.79
C GLU A 68 27.27 -16.06 -14.73
N ALA A 69 26.38 -15.07 -14.91
CA ALA A 69 24.96 -15.34 -15.00
C ALA A 69 24.66 -16.18 -16.25
N GLN A 70 23.90 -17.24 -16.08
CA GLN A 70 23.43 -18.07 -17.18
C GLN A 70 22.50 -17.25 -18.10
N PRO A 71 22.32 -17.65 -19.37
CA PRO A 71 21.40 -16.98 -20.28
C PRO A 71 19.99 -16.89 -19.69
N LEU A 72 19.32 -15.74 -19.90
CA LEU A 72 17.98 -15.50 -19.34
C LEU A 72 16.97 -16.59 -19.71
N ALA A 73 17.09 -17.17 -20.91
CA ALA A 73 16.28 -18.30 -21.34
C ALA A 73 16.40 -19.53 -20.42
N ARG A 74 17.60 -19.84 -19.90
CA ARG A 74 17.77 -20.93 -18.93
C ARG A 74 17.19 -20.60 -17.56
N GLN A 75 17.24 -19.33 -17.16
CA GLN A 75 16.61 -18.87 -15.92
C GLN A 75 15.08 -18.95 -16.00
N ILE A 76 14.49 -18.56 -17.13
CA ILE A 76 13.04 -18.71 -17.40
C ILE A 76 12.65 -20.19 -17.42
N ALA A 77 13.41 -21.04 -18.11
CA ALA A 77 13.13 -22.48 -18.16
C ALA A 77 13.19 -23.14 -16.76
N ALA A 78 14.16 -22.74 -15.92
CA ALA A 78 14.23 -23.21 -14.53
C ALA A 78 12.99 -22.77 -13.71
N ALA A 79 12.55 -21.52 -13.87
CA ALA A 79 11.34 -21.03 -13.23
C ALA A 79 10.08 -21.77 -13.71
N GLN A 80 9.93 -22.01 -15.01
CA GLN A 80 8.81 -22.75 -15.59
C GLN A 80 8.74 -24.19 -15.06
N ALA A 81 9.90 -24.87 -15.01
CA ALA A 81 10.00 -26.21 -14.46
C ALA A 81 9.62 -26.26 -12.97
N ALA A 82 10.07 -25.28 -12.18
CA ALA A 82 9.74 -25.19 -10.76
C ALA A 82 8.26 -24.83 -10.50
N ALA A 83 7.69 -23.95 -11.32
CA ALA A 83 6.30 -23.53 -11.21
C ALA A 83 5.32 -24.62 -11.69
N GLY A 84 5.77 -25.54 -12.55
CA GLY A 84 4.89 -26.47 -13.27
C GLY A 84 4.07 -25.79 -14.37
N ILE A 85 4.56 -24.64 -14.87
CA ILE A 85 3.87 -23.77 -15.83
C ILE A 85 4.73 -23.71 -17.09
N SER A 86 4.22 -24.27 -18.20
CA SER A 86 4.93 -24.28 -19.48
C SER A 86 4.64 -23.04 -20.34
N GLN A 87 3.62 -22.27 -19.99
CA GLN A 87 3.29 -21.01 -20.67
C GLN A 87 4.39 -19.96 -20.48
N ALA A 88 4.42 -18.99 -21.40
CA ALA A 88 5.30 -17.84 -21.26
C ALA A 88 4.98 -17.05 -19.98
N PRO A 89 6.01 -16.54 -19.27
CA PRO A 89 5.78 -15.71 -18.08
C PRO A 89 5.07 -14.41 -18.46
N ALA A 90 4.19 -13.94 -17.58
CA ALA A 90 3.52 -12.65 -17.70
C ALA A 90 4.53 -11.49 -17.69
N ALA A 91 5.60 -11.63 -16.89
CA ALA A 91 6.70 -10.69 -16.86
C ALA A 91 8.00 -11.34 -16.35
N VAL A 92 9.13 -10.81 -16.80
CA VAL A 92 10.46 -11.22 -16.33
C VAL A 92 11.23 -9.96 -15.92
N ARG A 93 11.83 -9.99 -14.72
CA ARG A 93 12.72 -8.96 -14.21
C ARG A 93 14.09 -9.60 -13.96
N PRO A 94 15.05 -9.45 -14.89
CA PRO A 94 16.40 -9.93 -14.68
C PRO A 94 17.02 -9.37 -13.40
N ALA A 95 17.96 -10.10 -12.81
CA ALA A 95 18.75 -9.63 -11.69
C ALA A 95 19.37 -8.24 -12.00
N PRO A 96 19.08 -7.20 -11.20
CA PRO A 96 19.59 -5.85 -11.47
C PRO A 96 21.10 -5.72 -11.29
N ALA A 97 21.68 -6.53 -10.41
CA ALA A 97 23.11 -6.54 -10.10
C ALA A 97 23.57 -7.94 -9.69
N ALA A 98 24.89 -8.14 -9.65
CA ALA A 98 25.48 -9.36 -9.09
C ALA A 98 25.05 -9.56 -7.64
N GLY A 99 24.78 -10.82 -7.27
CA GLY A 99 24.26 -11.17 -5.95
C GLY A 99 22.75 -10.96 -5.78
N GLN A 100 22.02 -10.57 -6.83
CA GLN A 100 20.56 -10.49 -6.83
C GLN A 100 19.94 -11.57 -7.72
N THR A 101 18.68 -11.87 -7.47
CA THR A 101 17.93 -12.90 -8.21
C THR A 101 17.14 -12.33 -9.38
N THR A 102 16.99 -13.13 -10.43
CA THR A 102 16.01 -12.86 -11.49
C THR A 102 14.62 -13.26 -11.01
N ARG A 103 13.62 -12.44 -11.29
CA ARG A 103 12.23 -12.73 -10.97
C ARG A 103 11.46 -13.09 -12.23
N VAL A 104 10.80 -14.23 -12.23
CA VAL A 104 9.94 -14.71 -13.32
C VAL A 104 8.52 -14.82 -12.77
N MET A 105 7.58 -14.11 -13.39
CA MET A 105 6.21 -13.99 -12.91
C MET A 105 5.26 -14.71 -13.84
N PHE A 106 4.39 -15.55 -13.28
CA PHE A 106 3.39 -16.32 -14.01
C PHE A 106 1.99 -15.94 -13.59
N ASP A 107 1.06 -15.99 -14.56
CA ASP A 107 -0.36 -15.96 -14.26
C ASP A 107 -0.74 -17.29 -13.61
N ASP A 108 -1.12 -17.23 -12.34
CA ASP A 108 -1.54 -18.38 -11.55
C ASP A 108 -2.85 -18.03 -10.85
N PRO A 109 -3.98 -18.67 -11.21
CA PRO A 109 -5.27 -18.38 -10.59
C PRO A 109 -5.29 -18.59 -9.06
N SER A 110 -4.32 -19.31 -8.50
CA SER A 110 -4.25 -19.59 -7.06
C SER A 110 -3.74 -18.42 -6.21
N VAL A 111 -3.04 -17.44 -6.78
CA VAL A 111 -2.44 -16.32 -6.01
C VAL A 111 -3.35 -15.09 -5.86
N GLY A 112 -4.56 -15.15 -6.43
CA GLY A 112 -5.58 -14.10 -6.33
C GLY A 112 -5.57 -13.10 -7.49
N GLU A 113 -6.61 -12.27 -7.55
CA GLU A 113 -6.78 -11.30 -8.64
C GLU A 113 -5.65 -10.27 -8.68
N PHE A 114 -5.21 -9.93 -9.89
CA PHE A 114 -4.14 -8.97 -10.17
C PHE A 114 -2.77 -9.32 -9.53
N GLN A 115 -2.63 -10.56 -9.05
CA GLN A 115 -1.38 -11.09 -8.54
C GLN A 115 -0.80 -12.12 -9.52
N HIS A 116 0.52 -12.22 -9.51
CA HIS A 116 1.27 -13.22 -10.25
C HIS A 116 2.09 -14.06 -9.26
N ARG A 117 2.27 -15.34 -9.57
CA ARG A 117 3.20 -16.18 -8.83
C ARG A 117 4.62 -15.89 -9.33
N ALA A 118 5.47 -15.38 -8.45
CA ALA A 118 6.84 -14.99 -8.78
C ALA A 118 7.86 -15.99 -8.25
N LEU A 119 8.62 -16.58 -9.17
CA LEU A 119 9.76 -17.43 -8.88
C LEU A 119 11.03 -16.57 -8.94
N PHE A 120 11.80 -16.60 -7.85
CA PHE A 120 13.07 -15.91 -7.73
C PHE A 120 14.18 -16.91 -8.02
N ILE A 121 14.96 -16.67 -9.07
CA ILE A 121 15.95 -17.59 -9.60
C ILE A 121 17.34 -16.99 -9.40
N ASP A 122 18.23 -17.80 -8.85
CA ASP A 122 19.66 -17.51 -8.84
C ASP A 122 20.19 -17.50 -10.29
N PRO A 123 20.72 -16.37 -10.80
CA PRO A 123 21.16 -16.27 -12.18
C PRO A 123 22.32 -17.21 -12.53
N VAL A 124 23.13 -17.62 -11.55
CA VAL A 124 24.34 -18.44 -11.75
C VAL A 124 24.00 -19.92 -11.65
N THR A 125 23.32 -20.31 -10.58
CA THR A 125 23.05 -21.72 -10.25
C THR A 125 21.72 -22.23 -10.78
N LEU A 126 20.83 -21.33 -11.21
CA LEU A 126 19.44 -21.62 -11.58
C LEU A 126 18.57 -22.15 -10.43
N ALA A 127 19.08 -22.11 -9.19
CA ALA A 127 18.32 -22.51 -8.02
C ALA A 127 17.14 -21.56 -7.76
N VAL A 128 16.00 -22.13 -7.34
CA VAL A 128 14.87 -21.34 -6.84
C VAL A 128 15.22 -20.83 -5.44
N ARG A 129 15.19 -19.51 -5.30
CA ARG A 129 15.48 -18.76 -4.07
C ARG A 129 14.20 -18.34 -3.34
N GLY A 130 13.09 -18.26 -4.06
CA GLY A 130 11.79 -17.93 -3.48
C GLY A 130 10.64 -18.17 -4.46
N ASP A 131 9.46 -18.35 -3.89
CA ASP A 131 8.19 -18.50 -4.60
C ASP A 131 7.15 -17.69 -3.82
N LEU A 132 6.80 -16.52 -4.34
CA LEU A 132 5.99 -15.54 -3.63
C LEU A 132 4.88 -15.00 -4.55
N PRO A 133 3.67 -14.75 -4.01
CA PRO A 133 2.69 -13.97 -4.73
C PRO A 133 3.18 -12.51 -4.81
N VAL A 134 3.07 -11.90 -5.98
CA VAL A 134 3.43 -10.49 -6.18
C VAL A 134 2.31 -9.74 -6.88
N TYR A 135 2.10 -8.49 -6.50
CA TYR A 135 1.06 -7.66 -7.11
C TYR A 135 1.56 -6.99 -8.39
N GLY A 136 0.79 -7.18 -9.47
CA GLY A 136 1.06 -6.66 -10.81
C GLY A 136 2.41 -7.10 -11.41
N THR A 137 2.66 -6.65 -12.64
CA THR A 137 3.91 -6.98 -13.37
C THR A 137 5.12 -6.19 -12.86
N SER A 138 4.91 -5.17 -12.03
CA SER A 138 5.98 -4.52 -11.27
C SER A 138 6.54 -5.45 -10.19
N GLY A 139 5.80 -6.48 -9.77
CA GLY A 139 6.23 -7.46 -8.80
C GLY A 139 6.36 -6.88 -7.40
N VAL A 140 5.36 -6.11 -6.95
CA VAL A 140 5.35 -5.62 -5.56
C VAL A 140 5.25 -6.83 -4.63
N LEU A 141 6.16 -6.90 -3.66
CA LEU A 141 6.26 -8.04 -2.74
C LEU A 141 5.07 -8.09 -1.77
N PRO A 142 4.83 -9.25 -1.11
CA PRO A 142 3.64 -9.44 -0.30
C PRO A 142 3.51 -8.44 0.86
N LEU A 143 4.59 -8.17 1.60
CA LEU A 143 4.55 -7.28 2.77
C LEU A 143 4.03 -5.88 2.42
N ARG A 144 4.60 -5.25 1.37
CA ARG A 144 4.16 -3.94 0.90
C ARG A 144 2.73 -3.96 0.40
N THR A 145 2.36 -5.02 -0.31
CA THR A 145 0.98 -5.22 -0.77
C THR A 145 0.00 -5.30 0.40
N THR A 146 0.32 -6.07 1.44
CA THR A 146 -0.51 -6.17 2.65
C THR A 146 -0.62 -4.84 3.39
N ILE A 147 0.49 -4.11 3.55
CA ILE A 147 0.48 -2.80 4.20
C ILE A 147 -0.34 -1.79 3.39
N ASP A 148 -0.22 -1.80 2.06
CA ASP A 148 -1.02 -0.95 1.17
C ASP A 148 -2.52 -1.24 1.30
N GLN A 149 -2.90 -2.53 1.30
CA GLN A 149 -4.30 -2.93 1.49
C GLN A 149 -4.82 -2.53 2.88
N PHE A 150 -4.01 -2.72 3.94
CA PHE A 150 -4.36 -2.27 5.28
C PHE A 150 -4.52 -0.74 5.34
N HIS A 151 -3.63 0.03 4.72
CA HIS A 151 -3.71 1.48 4.70
C HIS A 151 -4.97 1.98 3.98
N ARG A 152 -5.35 1.34 2.86
CA ARG A 152 -6.49 1.75 2.03
C ARG A 152 -7.84 1.28 2.56
N SER A 153 -7.92 0.10 3.17
CA SER A 153 -9.20 -0.51 3.55
C SER A 153 -9.20 -1.23 4.89
N LEU A 154 -8.14 -1.13 5.69
CA LEU A 154 -7.97 -1.85 6.96
C LEU A 154 -8.07 -3.38 6.82
N LEU A 155 -7.88 -3.91 5.61
CA LEU A 155 -8.13 -5.31 5.26
C LEU A 155 -9.59 -5.76 5.45
N LEU A 156 -10.54 -4.82 5.47
CA LEU A 156 -11.97 -5.10 5.62
C LEU A 156 -12.72 -5.17 4.28
N GLY A 157 -12.01 -5.08 3.16
CA GLY A 157 -12.61 -5.05 1.83
C GLY A 157 -13.41 -3.77 1.57
N GLU A 158 -14.58 -3.91 0.94
CA GLU A 158 -15.44 -2.79 0.54
C GLU A 158 -15.86 -1.86 1.70
N PRO A 159 -16.39 -2.36 2.83
CA PRO A 159 -16.74 -1.51 3.97
C PRO A 159 -15.57 -0.66 4.48
N GLY A 160 -14.38 -1.26 4.56
CA GLY A 160 -13.17 -0.55 4.98
C GLY A 160 -12.74 0.51 3.98
N ARG A 161 -12.84 0.22 2.67
CA ARG A 161 -12.54 1.20 1.62
C ARG A 161 -13.47 2.40 1.72
N VAL A 162 -14.78 2.19 1.84
CA VAL A 162 -15.77 3.26 1.99
C VAL A 162 -15.49 4.10 3.24
N TYR A 163 -15.17 3.45 4.36
CA TYR A 163 -14.80 4.15 5.59
C TYR A 163 -13.55 5.01 5.41
N SER A 164 -12.48 4.48 4.82
CA SER A 164 -11.24 5.21 4.55
C SER A 164 -11.45 6.39 3.61
N GLU A 165 -12.20 6.20 2.52
CA GLU A 165 -12.52 7.27 1.55
C GLU A 165 -13.35 8.38 2.20
N LEU A 166 -14.34 8.00 3.02
CA LEU A 166 -15.12 8.96 3.80
C LEU A 166 -14.19 9.73 4.74
N ALA A 167 -13.42 9.05 5.58
CA ALA A 167 -12.50 9.69 6.52
C ALA A 167 -11.50 10.64 5.82
N ALA A 168 -10.95 10.23 4.68
CA ALA A 168 -10.06 11.07 3.87
C ALA A 168 -10.76 12.31 3.30
N SER A 169 -12.01 12.18 2.81
CA SER A 169 -12.77 13.32 2.26
C SER A 169 -13.09 14.40 3.31
N TRP A 170 -13.18 14.00 4.60
CA TRP A 170 -13.46 14.92 5.71
C TRP A 170 -12.22 15.63 6.27
N LEU A 171 -11.02 15.32 5.77
CA LEU A 171 -9.79 15.99 6.19
C LEU A 171 -9.83 17.51 5.98
N ARG A 172 -10.32 17.97 4.82
CA ARG A 172 -10.40 19.41 4.54
C ARG A 172 -11.43 20.12 5.44
N PRO A 173 -12.69 19.65 5.57
CA PRO A 173 -13.63 20.21 6.54
C PRO A 173 -13.10 20.23 7.97
N LEU A 174 -12.43 19.17 8.42
CA LEU A 174 -11.80 19.11 9.74
C LEU A 174 -10.72 20.16 9.90
N ALA A 175 -9.81 20.28 8.93
CA ALA A 175 -8.71 21.25 8.98
C ALA A 175 -9.21 22.70 8.97
N LEU A 176 -10.18 23.04 8.10
CA LEU A 176 -10.79 24.36 8.04
C LEU A 176 -11.59 24.69 9.31
N GLY A 177 -12.39 23.74 9.78
CA GLY A 177 -13.13 23.89 11.04
C GLY A 177 -12.20 24.07 12.24
N GLY A 178 -11.04 23.41 12.24
CA GLY A 178 -9.99 23.64 13.24
C GLY A 178 -9.43 25.05 13.16
N GLY A 179 -8.98 25.49 11.99
CA GLY A 179 -8.38 26.83 11.81
C GLY A 179 -9.32 28.00 12.07
N GLU A 180 -10.64 27.83 11.94
CA GLU A 180 -11.63 28.87 12.29
C GLU A 180 -11.96 28.90 13.79
N LEU A 181 -11.73 27.79 14.51
CA LEU A 181 -12.01 27.67 15.94
C LEU A 181 -10.82 28.01 16.84
N TRP A 182 -9.59 27.86 16.33
CA TRP A 182 -8.33 27.99 17.06
C TRP A 182 -7.40 28.99 16.37
#